data_AF-A0A1U7UXM0-F1
#
_entry.id   AF-A0A1U7UXM0-F1
#
_cell.length_a   1.000
_cell.length_b   1.000
_cell.length_c   1.000
_cell.angle_alpha   90.00
_cell.angle_beta   90.00
_cell.angle_gamma   90.00
#
_symmetry.space_group_name_H-M   'P 1'
#
loop_
_entity.id
_entity.type
_entity.pdbx_description
1 polymer ?
#
loop_
_entity_poly.entity_id
_entity_poly.type
_entity_poly.pdbx_seq_one_letter_code
_entity_poly.pdbx_strand_id
1 'polypeptide(L)'
;MEKIHFTTNIRAREDPNFSDFLLRVDNGDEQTVKDNLIRLPEQIVVKHNSTERPEECLIREIFPSLHQNSKSAQFITERAILASRNEFADQLNEMLIAKFPGESKIFISFDSGEDDTNNYYQEEYLNTLTPNDLPPHRLVLKENAPIMLLRNLDPSNGLCNGTRMICRGFDNNVIHAEITTGQSAKKQVFIPRIQLSPPENEGYPFKFVRKNSLYAYVLP
;
A
#
# COMPACT_ATOMS: atom_id res chain seq x y z
N MET A 1 -27.80 26.00 12.16
CA MET A 1 -26.91 25.15 11.34
C MET A 1 -27.81 24.23 10.54
N GLU A 2 -27.87 24.41 9.23
CA GLU A 2 -28.68 23.58 8.34
C GLU A 2 -27.86 22.34 7.97
N LYS A 3 -28.41 21.13 8.17
CA LYS A 3 -27.76 19.88 7.78
C LYS A 3 -28.23 19.50 6.39
N ILE A 4 -27.31 19.48 5.43
CA ILE A 4 -27.57 19.02 4.06
C ILE A 4 -27.23 17.53 4.00
N HIS A 5 -28.18 16.71 3.59
CA HIS A 5 -28.01 15.27 3.45
C HIS A 5 -27.90 14.89 1.96
N PHE A 6 -26.83 14.19 1.61
CA PHE A 6 -26.66 13.61 0.28
C PHE A 6 -27.21 12.18 0.31
N THR A 7 -28.19 11.88 -0.54
CA THR A 7 -28.91 10.59 -0.52
C THR A 7 -28.49 9.64 -1.63
N THR A 8 -27.61 10.06 -2.54
CA THR A 8 -27.21 9.27 -3.71
C THR A 8 -25.73 8.91 -3.65
N ASN A 9 -25.42 7.62 -3.74
CA ASN A 9 -24.05 7.14 -3.88
C ASN A 9 -23.59 7.28 -5.34
N ILE A 10 -22.80 8.30 -5.61
CA ILE A 10 -22.25 8.55 -6.96
C ILE A 10 -21.08 7.62 -7.33
N ARG A 11 -20.49 6.91 -6.36
CA ARG A 11 -19.31 6.04 -6.58
C ARG A 11 -19.68 4.66 -7.10
N ALA A 12 -20.86 4.15 -6.72
CA ALA A 12 -21.37 2.84 -7.15
C ALA A 12 -22.57 2.96 -8.11
N ARG A 13 -22.68 4.07 -8.84
CA ARG A 13 -23.87 4.39 -9.66
C ARG A 13 -24.19 3.33 -10.73
N GLU A 14 -23.16 2.64 -11.23
CA GLU A 14 -23.30 1.59 -12.25
C GLU A 14 -23.77 0.24 -11.67
N ASP A 15 -23.79 0.10 -10.34
CA ASP A 15 -24.31 -1.06 -9.64
C ASP A 15 -25.34 -0.61 -8.58
N PRO A 16 -26.62 -0.44 -8.97
CA PRO A 16 -27.67 0.01 -8.06
C PRO A 16 -27.83 -0.90 -6.84
N ASN A 17 -27.66 -2.22 -7.01
CA ASN A 17 -27.81 -3.18 -5.92
C ASN A 17 -26.72 -2.99 -4.85
N PHE A 18 -25.47 -2.83 -5.29
CA PHE A 18 -24.37 -2.57 -4.38
C PHE A 18 -24.44 -1.16 -3.78
N SER A 19 -24.83 -0.16 -4.57
CA SER A 19 -25.08 1.21 -4.10
C SER A 19 -26.11 1.24 -2.96
N ASP A 20 -27.26 0.59 -3.15
CA ASP A 20 -28.33 0.55 -2.15
C ASP A 20 -27.91 -0.22 -0.89
N PHE A 21 -27.13 -1.30 -1.04
CA PHE A 21 -26.53 -2.00 0.08
C PHE A 21 -25.60 -1.08 0.89
N LEU A 22 -24.69 -0.36 0.24
CA LEU A 22 -23.80 0.59 0.92
C LEU A 22 -24.57 1.69 1.67
N LEU A 23 -25.66 2.21 1.09
CA LEU A 23 -26.50 3.21 1.74
C LEU A 23 -27.20 2.66 2.99
N ARG A 24 -27.72 1.42 2.94
CA ARG A 24 -28.31 0.78 4.13
C ARG A 24 -27.29 0.54 5.23
N VAL A 25 -26.06 0.16 4.88
CA VAL A 25 -24.96 0.00 5.85
C VAL A 25 -24.61 1.34 6.51
N ASP A 26 -24.45 2.40 5.72
CA ASP A 26 -24.08 3.75 6.21
C ASP A 26 -25.15 4.37 7.12
N ASN A 27 -26.44 4.17 6.77
CA ASN A 27 -27.56 4.65 7.57
C ASN A 27 -27.83 3.80 8.83
N GLY A 28 -27.22 2.61 8.95
CA GLY A 28 -27.51 1.66 10.02
C GLY A 28 -28.83 0.90 9.85
N ASP A 29 -29.37 0.86 8.63
CA ASP A 29 -30.62 0.17 8.28
C ASP A 29 -30.38 -1.29 7.84
N GLU A 30 -29.14 -1.68 7.53
CA GLU A 30 -28.81 -3.03 7.08
C GLU A 30 -28.95 -4.06 8.21
N GLN A 31 -29.54 -5.21 7.89
CA GLN A 31 -29.81 -6.23 8.91
C GLN A 31 -28.51 -6.87 9.38
N THR A 32 -28.29 -6.83 10.69
CA THR A 32 -27.16 -7.52 11.32
C THR A 32 -27.50 -8.99 11.59
N VAL A 33 -26.50 -9.84 11.44
CA VAL A 33 -26.50 -11.21 11.96
C VAL A 33 -25.97 -11.20 13.40
N LYS A 34 -25.47 -12.34 13.89
CA LYS A 34 -24.92 -12.49 15.24
C LYS A 34 -23.79 -11.47 15.49
N ASP A 35 -23.70 -11.00 16.75
CA ASP A 35 -22.64 -10.10 17.23
C ASP A 35 -22.58 -8.73 16.52
N ASN A 36 -23.75 -8.21 16.09
CA ASN A 36 -23.88 -6.96 15.32
C ASN A 36 -23.09 -6.93 14.01
N LEU A 37 -22.76 -8.10 13.46
CA LEU A 37 -22.04 -8.22 12.19
C LEU A 37 -22.99 -8.05 11.01
N ILE A 38 -22.51 -7.46 9.92
CA ILE A 38 -23.26 -7.34 8.67
C ILE A 38 -22.87 -8.51 7.76
N ARG A 39 -23.87 -9.20 7.21
CA ARG A 39 -23.61 -10.25 6.21
C ARG A 39 -23.36 -9.59 4.85
N LEU A 40 -22.17 -9.83 4.29
CA LEU A 40 -21.85 -9.36 2.94
C LEU A 40 -22.69 -10.10 1.88
N PRO A 41 -23.15 -9.41 0.83
CA PRO A 41 -23.78 -10.04 -0.33
C PRO A 41 -22.86 -11.10 -0.95
N GLU A 42 -23.42 -12.27 -1.30
CA GLU A 42 -22.63 -13.39 -1.86
C GLU A 42 -21.88 -13.02 -3.15
N GLN A 43 -22.32 -11.99 -3.88
CA GLN A 43 -21.66 -11.57 -5.13
C GLN A 43 -20.30 -10.88 -4.89
N ILE A 44 -20.07 -10.35 -3.68
CA ILE A 44 -18.84 -9.63 -3.33
C ILE A 44 -17.95 -10.43 -2.36
N VAL A 45 -18.31 -11.69 -2.10
CA VAL A 45 -17.56 -12.59 -1.21
C VAL A 45 -16.72 -13.55 -2.04
N VAL A 46 -15.41 -13.52 -1.83
CA VAL A 46 -14.51 -14.52 -2.38
C VAL A 46 -14.67 -15.81 -1.58
N LYS A 47 -15.12 -16.87 -2.25
CA LYS A 47 -15.31 -18.19 -1.61
C LYS A 47 -13.94 -18.83 -1.38
N HIS A 48 -13.66 -19.14 -0.11
CA HIS A 48 -12.47 -19.84 0.30
C HIS A 48 -12.74 -21.35 0.31
N ASN A 49 -11.93 -22.14 -0.40
CA ASN A 49 -11.87 -23.58 -0.21
C ASN A 49 -10.78 -23.87 0.84
N SER A 50 -11.01 -24.83 1.74
CA SER A 50 -10.15 -25.08 2.90
C SER A 50 -8.73 -25.56 2.57
N THR A 51 -8.34 -25.64 1.29
CA THR A 51 -7.08 -26.21 0.83
C THR A 51 -5.95 -25.20 0.65
N GLU A 52 -6.26 -23.92 0.48
CA GLU A 52 -5.26 -22.87 0.30
C GLU A 52 -5.36 -21.78 1.38
N ARG A 53 -4.39 -20.88 1.44
CA ARG A 53 -4.45 -19.76 2.38
C ARG A 53 -5.46 -18.70 1.89
N PRO A 54 -6.29 -18.09 2.77
CA PRO A 54 -7.25 -17.05 2.37
C PRO A 54 -6.65 -15.89 1.57
N GLU A 55 -5.43 -15.49 1.92
CA GLU A 55 -4.68 -14.44 1.25
C GLU A 55 -4.32 -14.83 -0.19
N GLU A 56 -4.03 -16.11 -0.44
CA GLU A 56 -3.76 -16.62 -1.79
C GLU A 56 -5.03 -16.65 -2.64
N CYS A 57 -6.19 -16.99 -2.06
CA CYS A 57 -7.47 -16.87 -2.75
C CYS A 57 -7.71 -15.42 -3.19
N LEU A 58 -7.56 -14.46 -2.26
CA LEU A 58 -7.78 -13.05 -2.53
C LEU A 58 -6.85 -12.53 -3.62
N ILE A 59 -5.55 -12.83 -3.53
CA ILE A 59 -4.59 -12.40 -4.56
C ILE A 59 -4.93 -13.01 -5.92
N ARG A 60 -5.30 -14.29 -5.98
CA ARG A 60 -5.66 -14.93 -7.26
C ARG A 60 -6.93 -14.32 -7.87
N GLU A 61 -7.94 -14.06 -7.04
CA GLU A 61 -9.22 -13.53 -7.49
C GLU A 61 -9.09 -12.08 -8.00
N ILE A 62 -8.36 -11.25 -7.25
CA ILE A 62 -8.18 -9.83 -7.60
C ILE A 62 -7.17 -9.66 -8.73
N PHE A 63 -6.06 -10.42 -8.73
CA PHE A 63 -5.01 -10.37 -9.75
C PHE A 63 -4.92 -11.67 -10.57
N PRO A 64 -5.95 -12.00 -11.37
CA PRO A 64 -5.94 -13.19 -12.19
C PRO A 64 -4.86 -13.08 -13.27
N SER A 65 -4.12 -14.17 -13.50
CA SER A 65 -3.10 -14.23 -14.55
C SER A 65 -2.06 -13.09 -14.43
N LEU A 66 -1.65 -12.77 -13.20
CA LEU A 66 -0.72 -11.67 -12.90
C LEU A 66 0.56 -11.72 -13.76
N HIS A 67 1.09 -12.91 -14.05
CA HIS A 67 2.29 -13.05 -14.88
C HIS A 67 2.08 -12.48 -16.29
N GLN A 68 0.95 -12.80 -16.93
CA GLN A 68 0.60 -12.32 -18.26
C GLN A 68 0.25 -10.82 -18.26
N ASN A 69 -0.39 -10.34 -17.19
CA ASN A 69 -0.93 -8.99 -17.11
C ASN A 69 -0.01 -7.98 -16.41
N SER A 70 1.10 -8.42 -15.81
CA SER A 70 2.01 -7.59 -15.00
C SER A 70 2.47 -6.31 -15.69
N LYS A 71 2.67 -6.34 -17.02
CA LYS A 71 3.10 -5.17 -17.80
C LYS A 71 1.99 -4.14 -18.06
N SER A 72 0.72 -4.55 -17.93
CA SER A 72 -0.43 -3.68 -18.17
C SER A 72 -0.62 -2.74 -17.00
N ALA A 73 -0.34 -1.45 -17.23
CA ALA A 73 -0.49 -0.45 -16.19
C ALA A 73 -1.92 -0.37 -15.66
N GLN A 74 -2.89 -0.35 -16.58
CA GLN A 74 -4.31 -0.33 -16.25
C GLN A 74 -4.70 -1.52 -15.36
N PHE A 75 -4.27 -2.73 -15.74
CA PHE A 75 -4.59 -3.95 -14.98
C PHE A 75 -4.13 -3.82 -13.52
N ILE A 76 -2.89 -3.39 -13.32
CA ILE A 76 -2.30 -3.24 -11.98
C ILE A 76 -2.97 -2.12 -11.18
N THR A 77 -3.36 -1.01 -11.81
CA THR A 77 -3.82 0.19 -11.10
C THR A 77 -5.29 0.20 -10.73
N GLU A 78 -6.10 -0.58 -11.43
CA GLU A 78 -7.55 -0.71 -11.17
C GLU A 78 -7.88 -1.69 -10.04
N ARG A 79 -6.86 -2.32 -9.46
CA ARG A 79 -6.99 -3.36 -8.45
C ARG A 79 -6.29 -2.94 -7.18
N ALA A 80 -6.86 -3.33 -6.05
CA ALA A 80 -6.24 -3.17 -4.75
C ALA A 80 -6.80 -4.21 -3.79
N ILE A 81 -5.97 -4.67 -2.86
CA ILE A 81 -6.40 -5.43 -1.69
C ILE A 81 -6.21 -4.54 -0.46
N LEU A 82 -7.24 -4.42 0.37
CA LEU A 82 -7.18 -3.60 1.57
C LEU A 82 -7.23 -4.51 2.80
N ALA A 83 -6.42 -4.16 3.79
CA ALA A 83 -6.42 -4.80 5.10
C ALA A 83 -6.65 -3.76 6.19
N SER A 84 -7.27 -4.17 7.29
CA SER A 84 -7.57 -3.28 8.42
C SER A 84 -6.33 -2.95 9.27
N ARG A 85 -5.25 -3.73 9.15
CA ARG A 85 -4.00 -3.54 9.88
C ARG A 85 -2.81 -3.65 8.94
N ASN A 86 -1.77 -2.87 9.24
CA ASN A 86 -0.53 -2.85 8.48
C ASN A 86 0.15 -4.23 8.44
N GLU A 87 0.13 -4.99 9.55
CA GLU A 87 0.71 -6.34 9.61
C GLU A 87 0.16 -7.29 8.52
N PHE A 88 -1.15 -7.22 8.26
CA PHE A 88 -1.79 -8.03 7.22
C PHE A 88 -1.57 -7.45 5.82
N ALA A 89 -1.49 -6.12 5.69
CA ALA A 89 -1.14 -5.47 4.43
C ALA A 89 0.30 -5.83 4.01
N ASP A 90 1.25 -5.79 4.93
CA ASP A 90 2.65 -6.19 4.72
C ASP A 90 2.74 -7.64 4.27
N GLN A 91 2.01 -8.54 4.93
CA GLN A 91 1.95 -9.95 4.53
C GLN A 91 1.39 -10.14 3.11
N LEU A 92 0.30 -9.46 2.77
CA LEU A 92 -0.28 -9.49 1.42
C LEU A 92 0.69 -8.92 0.38
N ASN A 93 1.38 -7.83 0.71
CA ASN A 93 2.39 -7.20 -0.13
C ASN A 93 3.57 -8.13 -0.42
N GLU A 94 4.09 -8.82 0.60
CA GLU A 94 5.14 -9.81 0.42
C GLU A 94 4.70 -10.98 -0.47
N MET A 95 3.47 -11.47 -0.29
CA MET A 95 2.92 -12.54 -1.12
C MET A 95 2.67 -12.09 -2.56
N LEU A 96 2.18 -10.87 -2.75
CA LEU A 96 1.89 -10.29 -4.06
C LEU A 96 3.19 -10.02 -4.83
N ILE A 97 4.18 -9.36 -4.21
CA ILE A 97 5.46 -9.06 -4.86
C ILE A 97 6.21 -10.34 -5.24
N ALA A 98 6.11 -11.40 -4.45
CA ALA A 98 6.71 -12.69 -4.79
C ALA A 98 6.14 -13.26 -6.11
N LYS A 99 4.84 -13.04 -6.38
CA LYS A 99 4.15 -13.51 -7.58
C LYS A 99 4.37 -12.65 -8.83
N PHE A 100 4.95 -11.45 -8.70
CA PHE A 100 5.35 -10.68 -9.88
C PHE A 100 6.47 -11.40 -10.64
N PRO A 101 6.45 -11.40 -11.99
CA PRO A 101 7.53 -11.97 -12.77
C PRO A 101 8.81 -11.14 -12.67
N GLY A 102 9.95 -11.77 -12.92
CA GLY A 102 11.26 -11.13 -12.95
C GLY A 102 12.02 -11.17 -11.63
N GLU A 103 13.27 -10.70 -11.69
CA GLU A 103 14.19 -10.67 -10.56
C GLU A 103 13.78 -9.62 -9.54
N SER A 104 13.87 -9.97 -8.26
CA SER A 104 13.65 -9.04 -7.16
C SER A 104 14.90 -8.23 -6.87
N LYS A 105 14.73 -6.92 -6.66
CA LYS A 105 15.75 -6.06 -6.06
C LYS A 105 15.41 -5.80 -4.60
N ILE A 106 16.41 -5.96 -3.73
CA ILE A 106 16.28 -5.70 -2.31
C ILE A 106 16.98 -4.38 -2.00
N PHE A 107 16.23 -3.46 -1.41
CA PHE A 107 16.75 -2.21 -0.88
C PHE A 107 16.77 -2.29 0.64
N ILE A 108 17.98 -2.26 1.18
CA ILE A 108 18.24 -2.22 2.62
C ILE A 108 18.55 -0.77 3.00
N SER A 109 17.82 -0.27 3.99
CA SER A 109 18.08 1.02 4.62
C SER A 109 19.11 0.89 5.76
N PHE A 110 19.57 2.02 6.32
CA PHE A 110 20.43 2.04 7.50
C PHE A 110 19.72 2.79 8.62
N ASP A 111 19.44 2.13 9.73
CA ASP A 111 18.71 2.73 10.84
C ASP A 111 19.65 3.18 11.95
N SER A 112 19.38 4.35 12.54
CA SER A 112 20.23 4.96 13.56
C SER A 112 19.41 5.80 14.55
N GLY A 113 19.83 5.84 15.81
CA GLY A 113 19.36 6.83 16.79
C GLY A 113 20.26 8.06 16.74
N GLU A 114 19.76 9.22 16.29
CA GLU A 114 20.59 10.43 16.12
C GLU A 114 21.17 10.98 17.44
N ASP A 115 20.49 10.74 18.56
CA ASP A 115 20.86 11.16 19.91
C ASP A 115 21.42 10.01 20.76
N ASP A 116 21.60 8.81 20.19
CA ASP A 116 22.26 7.69 20.85
C ASP A 116 23.79 7.77 20.72
N THR A 117 24.39 8.76 21.39
CA THR A 117 25.84 9.02 21.29
C THR A 117 26.72 7.89 21.82
N ASN A 118 26.15 6.97 22.61
CA ASN A 118 26.88 5.88 23.25
C ASN A 118 26.58 4.51 22.63
N ASN A 119 25.81 4.46 21.52
CA ASN A 119 25.38 3.23 20.85
C ASN A 119 24.70 2.22 21.79
N TYR A 120 23.82 2.72 22.67
CA TYR A 120 23.04 1.86 23.57
C TYR A 120 22.07 0.96 22.80
N TYR A 121 21.60 1.39 21.62
CA TYR A 121 20.69 0.62 20.77
C TYR A 121 21.47 -0.12 19.67
N GLN A 122 21.31 -1.45 19.64
CA GLN A 122 21.93 -2.29 18.61
C GLN A 122 21.25 -2.08 17.25
N GLU A 123 22.02 -2.19 16.17
CA GLU A 123 21.51 -2.01 14.80
C GLU A 123 20.40 -3.03 14.49
N GLU A 124 20.51 -4.27 14.95
CA GLU A 124 19.50 -5.31 14.73
C GLU A 124 18.16 -4.92 15.33
N TYR A 125 18.17 -4.29 16.51
CA TYR A 125 16.96 -3.77 17.13
C TYR A 125 16.38 -2.60 16.31
N LEU A 126 17.21 -1.63 15.90
CA LEU A 126 16.77 -0.49 15.12
C LEU A 126 16.16 -0.91 13.76
N ASN A 127 16.75 -1.92 13.12
CA ASN A 127 16.28 -2.48 11.86
C ASN A 127 14.91 -3.19 11.97
N THR A 128 14.48 -3.57 13.18
CA THR A 128 13.13 -4.14 13.42
C THR A 128 12.04 -3.09 13.55
N LEU A 129 12.39 -1.82 13.72
CA LEU A 129 11.40 -0.76 13.95
C LEU A 129 10.65 -0.42 12.66
N THR A 130 9.32 -0.37 12.75
CA THR A 130 8.42 0.00 11.65
C THR A 130 7.60 1.25 12.03
N PRO A 131 8.27 2.40 12.22
CA PRO A 131 7.58 3.65 12.49
C PRO A 131 6.60 4.01 11.37
N ASN A 132 5.54 4.68 11.75
CA ASN A 132 4.54 5.23 10.83
C ASN A 132 5.20 6.19 9.83
N ASP A 133 4.60 6.26 8.64
CA ASP A 133 5.06 7.11 7.53
C ASP A 133 6.49 6.85 7.05
N LEU A 134 7.07 5.71 7.44
CA LEU A 134 8.37 5.25 6.98
C LEU A 134 8.25 3.92 6.22
N PRO A 135 8.96 3.77 5.08
CA PRO A 135 9.05 2.49 4.39
C PRO A 135 9.78 1.48 5.28
N PRO A 136 9.53 0.17 5.11
CA PRO A 136 10.20 -0.87 5.88
C PRO A 136 11.72 -0.82 5.67
N HIS A 137 12.47 -1.29 6.67
CA HIS A 137 13.94 -1.38 6.59
C HIS A 137 14.42 -2.16 5.36
N ARG A 138 13.68 -3.22 5.04
CA ARG A 138 13.91 -4.08 3.88
C ARG A 138 12.75 -3.93 2.91
N LEU A 139 13.01 -3.28 1.78
CA LEU A 139 12.03 -3.11 0.70
C LEU A 139 12.41 -4.02 -0.47
N VAL A 140 11.52 -4.97 -0.78
CA VAL A 140 11.67 -5.87 -1.94
C VAL A 140 10.80 -5.34 -3.08
N LEU A 141 11.39 -5.14 -4.26
CA LEU A 141 10.67 -4.67 -5.44
C LEU A 141 10.97 -5.53 -6.65
N LYS A 142 10.01 -5.63 -7.56
CA LYS A 142 10.14 -6.23 -8.89
C LYS A 142 9.67 -5.25 -9.95
N GLU A 143 10.18 -5.43 -11.16
CA GLU A 143 9.73 -4.63 -12.29
C GLU A 143 8.22 -4.84 -12.52
N ASN A 144 7.54 -3.75 -12.85
CA ASN A 144 6.10 -3.63 -13.05
C ASN A 144 5.23 -3.76 -11.78
N ALA A 145 5.84 -3.88 -10.60
CA ALA A 145 5.10 -3.84 -9.34
C ALA A 145 4.52 -2.45 -9.05
N PRO A 146 3.29 -2.36 -8.50
CA PRO A 146 2.73 -1.11 -8.02
C PRO A 146 3.47 -0.63 -6.77
N ILE A 147 3.75 0.66 -6.72
CA ILE A 147 4.33 1.33 -5.56
C ILE A 147 3.58 2.63 -5.27
N MET A 148 3.66 3.10 -4.03
CA MET A 148 3.08 4.36 -3.58
C MET A 148 4.12 5.22 -2.88
N LEU A 149 4.08 6.53 -3.13
CA LEU A 149 4.84 7.50 -2.36
C LEU A 149 4.24 7.69 -0.96
N LEU A 150 5.08 7.61 0.08
CA LEU A 150 4.65 7.80 1.47
C LEU A 150 4.75 9.24 1.97
N ARG A 151 5.44 10.13 1.23
CA ARG A 151 5.59 11.56 1.58
C ARG A 151 5.64 12.44 0.34
N ASN A 152 5.46 13.73 0.56
CA ASN A 152 5.64 14.76 -0.47
C ASN A 152 7.13 14.92 -0.80
N LEU A 153 7.49 14.67 -2.06
CA LEU A 153 8.83 14.94 -2.60
C LEU A 153 8.80 16.18 -3.49
N ASP A 154 7.86 16.19 -4.43
CA ASP A 154 7.67 17.30 -5.36
C ASP A 154 6.19 17.37 -5.78
N PRO A 155 5.34 17.98 -4.93
CA PRO A 155 3.91 18.12 -5.22
C PRO A 155 3.62 18.82 -6.54
N SER A 156 4.48 19.75 -6.97
CA SER A 156 4.31 20.50 -8.22
C SER A 156 4.39 19.60 -9.45
N ASN A 157 5.12 18.48 -9.33
CA ASN A 157 5.33 17.50 -10.38
C ASN A 157 4.54 16.20 -10.17
N GLY A 158 3.57 16.20 -9.24
CA GLY A 158 2.73 15.05 -8.94
C GLY A 158 3.38 14.00 -8.05
N LEU A 159 4.49 14.31 -7.37
CA LEU A 159 5.16 13.43 -6.40
C LEU A 159 4.74 13.79 -4.98
N CYS A 160 3.47 13.58 -4.67
CA CYS A 160 2.90 13.77 -3.34
C CYS A 160 2.64 12.45 -2.61
N ASN A 161 2.37 12.52 -1.32
CA ASN A 161 1.93 11.36 -0.55
C ASN A 161 0.68 10.73 -1.18
N GLY A 162 0.65 9.40 -1.28
CA GLY A 162 -0.43 8.66 -1.93
C GLY A 162 -0.28 8.51 -3.44
N THR A 163 0.72 9.16 -4.07
CA THR A 163 0.94 9.02 -5.52
C THR A 163 1.26 7.57 -5.85
N ARG A 164 0.37 6.95 -6.63
CA ARG A 164 0.54 5.58 -7.13
C ARG A 164 1.38 5.60 -8.38
N MET A 165 2.31 4.66 -8.46
CA MET A 165 3.23 4.50 -9.57
C MET A 165 3.42 3.02 -9.89
N ILE A 166 3.93 2.72 -11.07
CA ILE A 166 4.43 1.41 -11.43
C ILE A 166 5.94 1.48 -11.52
N CYS A 167 6.63 0.54 -10.90
CA CYS A 167 8.06 0.45 -11.07
C CYS A 167 8.42 -0.01 -12.49
N ARG A 168 9.23 0.76 -13.21
CA ARG A 168 9.74 0.42 -14.55
C ARG A 168 11.18 -0.05 -14.55
N GLY A 169 11.89 0.09 -13.44
CA GLY A 169 13.25 -0.40 -13.30
C GLY A 169 13.94 0.18 -12.07
N PHE A 170 15.18 -0.22 -11.86
CA PHE A 170 15.92 0.19 -10.68
C PHE A 170 17.43 0.21 -10.89
N ASP A 171 18.08 1.22 -10.32
CA ASP A 171 19.52 1.24 -10.07
C ASP A 171 19.80 1.12 -8.57
N ASN A 172 21.07 1.12 -8.17
CA ASN A 172 21.45 0.85 -6.76
C ASN A 172 20.81 1.84 -5.77
N ASN A 173 20.59 3.09 -6.21
CA ASN A 173 20.14 4.19 -5.36
C ASN A 173 18.87 4.88 -5.86
N VAL A 174 18.23 4.37 -6.91
CA VAL A 174 17.10 5.02 -7.57
C VAL A 174 16.08 3.98 -8.05
N ILE A 175 14.80 4.24 -7.81
CA ILE A 175 13.69 3.57 -8.50
C ILE A 175 13.30 4.41 -9.72
N HIS A 176 13.22 3.78 -10.89
CA HIS A 176 12.57 4.35 -12.06
C HIS A 176 11.09 3.94 -12.03
N ALA A 177 10.19 4.91 -12.01
CA ALA A 177 8.76 4.67 -11.86
C ALA A 177 7.92 5.53 -12.80
N GLU A 178 6.70 5.08 -13.08
CA GLU A 178 5.71 5.79 -13.90
C GLU A 178 4.50 6.13 -13.07
N ILE A 179 4.10 7.40 -13.01
CA ILE A 179 2.89 7.84 -12.30
C ILE A 179 1.65 7.29 -13.00
N THR A 180 0.72 6.72 -12.24
CA THR A 180 -0.43 6.02 -12.82
C THR A 180 -1.72 6.82 -12.82
N THR A 181 -1.85 7.83 -11.95
CA THR A 181 -3.08 8.59 -11.76
C THR A 181 -2.86 10.11 -11.74
N GLY A 182 -3.94 10.85 -11.90
CA GLY A 182 -3.94 12.31 -11.83
C GLY A 182 -3.37 13.00 -13.08
N GLN A 183 -3.13 14.31 -12.96
CA GLN A 183 -2.67 15.16 -14.07
C GLN A 183 -1.26 14.79 -14.58
N SER A 184 -0.47 14.13 -13.73
CA SER A 184 0.89 13.69 -14.06
C SER A 184 0.94 12.22 -14.52
N ALA A 185 -0.19 11.59 -14.83
CA ALA A 185 -0.23 10.20 -15.29
C ALA A 185 0.68 9.98 -16.52
N LYS A 186 1.32 8.81 -16.58
CA LYS A 186 2.31 8.38 -17.59
C LYS A 186 3.67 9.09 -17.53
N LYS A 187 3.85 10.06 -16.63
CA LYS A 187 5.16 10.69 -16.42
C LYS A 187 6.12 9.70 -15.78
N GLN A 188 7.30 9.56 -16.38
CA GLN A 188 8.40 8.81 -15.80
C GLN A 188 9.14 9.69 -14.79
N VAL A 189 9.46 9.10 -13.64
CA VAL A 189 10.06 9.77 -12.49
C VAL A 189 11.12 8.88 -11.86
N PHE A 190 12.08 9.50 -11.18
CA PHE A 190 13.15 8.81 -10.48
C PHE A 190 13.02 9.10 -8.99
N ILE A 191 12.88 8.05 -8.19
CA ILE A 191 12.76 8.16 -6.73
C ILE A 191 14.12 7.82 -6.11
N PRO A 192 14.88 8.81 -5.64
CA PRO A 192 16.17 8.57 -5.02
C PRO A 192 16.01 8.00 -3.60
N ARG A 193 17.05 7.32 -3.12
CA ARG A 193 17.22 7.06 -1.70
C ARG A 193 17.47 8.39 -0.98
N ILE A 194 16.75 8.67 0.09
CA ILE A 194 17.00 9.83 0.94
C ILE A 194 16.84 9.45 2.43
N GLN A 195 17.33 10.31 3.31
CA GLN A 195 17.20 10.13 4.74
C GLN A 195 15.76 10.44 5.18
N LEU A 196 15.30 9.69 6.17
CA LEU A 196 13.95 9.72 6.69
C LEU A 196 13.95 9.74 8.21
N SER A 197 13.04 10.50 8.79
CA SER A 197 12.71 10.47 10.21
C SER A 197 11.19 10.53 10.39
N PRO A 198 10.63 9.85 11.40
CA PRO A 198 9.21 9.95 11.72
C PRO A 198 8.87 11.40 12.10
N PRO A 199 7.64 11.88 11.83
CA PRO A 199 7.27 13.29 12.03
C PRO A 199 7.25 13.70 13.50
N GLU A 200 6.86 12.77 14.37
CA GLU A 200 6.85 12.92 15.83
C GLU A 200 7.66 11.79 16.45
N ASN A 201 8.12 12.00 17.69
CA ASN A 201 8.76 10.93 18.43
C ASN A 201 7.67 9.92 18.84
N GLU A 202 7.65 8.73 18.22
CA GLU A 202 6.63 7.68 18.41
C GLU A 202 6.67 7.01 19.80
N GLY A 203 7.11 7.75 20.82
CA GLY A 203 7.41 7.22 22.15
C GLY A 203 8.76 6.51 22.23
N TYR A 204 9.61 6.60 21.19
CA TYR A 204 10.96 6.07 21.27
C TYR A 204 11.82 6.93 22.21
N PRO A 205 12.70 6.32 23.01
CA PRO A 205 13.62 7.04 23.89
C PRO A 205 14.76 7.77 23.15
N PHE A 206 14.75 7.75 21.81
CA PHE A 206 15.77 8.32 20.92
C PHE A 206 15.12 8.83 19.63
N LYS A 207 15.84 9.66 18.88
CA LYS A 207 15.45 10.15 17.56
C LYS A 207 15.79 9.13 16.48
N PHE A 208 14.81 8.34 16.09
CA PHE A 208 14.97 7.36 15.02
C PHE A 208 15.18 8.03 13.65
N VAL A 209 16.17 7.57 12.91
CA VAL A 209 16.48 8.00 11.55
C VAL A 209 16.78 6.78 10.67
N ARG A 210 16.06 6.69 9.56
CA ARG A 210 16.24 5.69 8.51
C ARG A 210 16.93 6.32 7.30
N LYS A 211 18.21 6.00 7.12
CA LYS A 211 19.08 6.51 6.05
C LYS A 211 19.05 5.62 4.82
N ASN A 212 19.37 6.20 3.66
CA ASN A 212 19.43 5.49 2.37
C ASN A 212 18.16 4.67 2.05
N SER A 213 17.00 5.17 2.47
CA SER A 213 15.72 4.50 2.26
C SER A 213 14.98 5.11 1.08
N LEU A 214 14.16 4.29 0.42
CA LEU A 214 13.35 4.70 -0.72
C LEU A 214 11.97 5.10 -0.23
N TYR A 215 11.42 6.18 -0.76
CA TYR A 215 10.11 6.73 -0.31
C TYR A 215 8.90 5.98 -0.88
N ALA A 216 9.09 4.73 -1.28
CA ALA A 216 8.12 3.92 -1.96
C ALA A 216 7.73 2.71 -1.10
N TYR A 217 6.45 2.36 -1.12
CA TYR A 217 5.89 1.16 -0.49
C TYR A 217 5.09 0.36 -1.52
N VAL A 218 5.10 -0.97 -1.42
CA VAL A 218 4.34 -1.84 -2.34
C VAL A 218 2.86 -1.74 -1.99
N LEU A 219 2.01 -1.55 -3.01
CA LEU A 219 0.57 -1.59 -2.79
C LEU A 219 0.03 -3.00 -3.03
N PRO A 220 -0.90 -3.48 -2.18
CA PRO A 220 -1.72 -4.62 -2.50
C PRO A 220 -2.83 -4.26 -3.48
#